data_AF-A0A7X6QYS5-F1
#
_entry.id   AF-A0A7X6QYS5-F1
#
_cell.length_a   1.000
_cell.length_b   1.000
_cell.length_c   1.000
_cell.angle_alpha   90.00
_cell.angle_beta   90.00
_cell.angle_gamma   90.00
#
_symmetry.space_group_name_H-M   'P 1'
#
loop_
_entity.id
_entity.type
_entity.pdbx_description
1 polymer ?
#
loop_
_entity_poly.entity_id
_entity_poly.type
_entity_poly.pdbx_seq_one_letter_code
_entity_poly.pdbx_strand_id
1 'polypeptide(L)'
;MFTVRRRRTLVGRGVTVTVHELDRLGRSTSPRAPRVALEGVAELAAWDVEVNRVLVVENLQSVLPLPDAHGTIAAHGAGFAVDLVGRLPWVQGASVDYWGDLDSHGFAILDRMRAHVPHARSLLMDTTTLLAHRELWTADPNPSTAALGRLTGAELMTRAELTA
;
A
#
# COMPACT_ATOMS: atom_id res chain seq x y z
N MET A 1 -16.99 10.12 13.99
CA MET A 1 -17.93 9.25 13.24
C MET A 1 -18.04 9.80 11.82
N PHE A 2 -17.15 9.39 10.91
CA PHE A 2 -17.15 9.88 9.53
C PHE A 2 -17.68 8.76 8.63
N THR A 3 -18.85 8.98 8.02
CA THR A 3 -19.37 8.12 6.96
C THR A 3 -18.85 8.68 5.64
N VAL A 4 -17.78 8.09 5.12
CA VAL A 4 -17.32 8.36 3.75
C VAL A 4 -18.05 7.37 2.83
N ARG A 5 -18.99 7.88 2.03
CA ARG A 5 -19.62 7.14 0.93
C ARG A 5 -18.90 7.47 -0.36
N ARG A 6 -18.07 6.56 -0.88
CA ARG A 6 -17.88 6.40 -2.34
C ARG A 6 -17.67 4.92 -2.66
N ARG A 7 -18.43 4.46 -3.64
CA ARG A 7 -18.42 3.10 -4.18
C ARG A 7 -18.31 3.25 -5.69
N ARG A 8 -17.31 2.62 -6.31
CA ARG A 8 -17.34 2.30 -7.75
C ARG A 8 -16.60 0.99 -7.98
N THR A 9 -17.37 -0.01 -8.41
CA THR A 9 -16.93 -1.19 -9.14
C THR A 9 -17.88 -1.25 -10.32
N LEU A 10 -17.38 -1.39 -11.55
CA LEU A 10 -17.99 -2.22 -12.58
C LEU A 10 -17.11 -2.33 -13.83
N VAL A 11 -17.12 -3.54 -14.36
CA VAL A 11 -16.30 -4.14 -15.41
C VAL A 11 -16.60 -3.53 -16.80
N GLY A 12 -15.55 -3.31 -17.60
CA GLY A 12 -15.63 -3.22 -19.05
C GLY A 12 -15.11 -1.90 -19.67
N ARG A 13 -13.90 -1.95 -20.25
CA ARG A 13 -13.36 -1.03 -21.28
C ARG A 13 -13.04 0.43 -20.88
N GLY A 14 -12.56 0.66 -19.66
CA GLY A 14 -11.98 1.95 -19.23
C GLY A 14 -11.84 2.02 -17.71
N VAL A 15 -10.61 1.98 -17.21
CA VAL A 15 -10.23 1.48 -15.87
C VAL A 15 -10.61 2.40 -14.67
N THR A 16 -10.86 1.77 -13.51
CA THR A 16 -11.27 2.32 -12.20
C THR A 16 -10.23 2.03 -11.10
N VAL A 17 -10.02 2.95 -10.15
CA VAL A 17 -9.24 2.68 -8.92
C VAL A 17 -10.14 1.96 -7.92
N THR A 18 -9.77 0.73 -7.56
CA THR A 18 -10.49 -0.07 -6.55
C THR A 18 -9.67 -0.12 -5.27
N VAL A 19 -10.31 0.18 -4.14
CA VAL A 19 -9.71 0.17 -2.79
C VAL A 19 -10.17 -1.07 -2.05
N HIS A 20 -9.22 -1.93 -1.66
CA HIS A 20 -9.51 -3.13 -0.87
C HIS A 20 -8.89 -2.99 0.52
N GLU A 21 -9.73 -3.08 1.56
CA GLU A 21 -9.31 -3.35 2.94
C GLU A 21 -9.21 -4.85 3.15
N LEU A 22 -8.03 -5.37 3.49
CA LEU A 22 -7.82 -6.80 3.67
C LEU A 22 -7.61 -7.14 5.16
N ASP A 23 -8.42 -8.06 5.71
CA ASP A 23 -8.16 -8.71 7.01
C ASP A 23 -6.96 -9.66 6.91
N ARG A 24 -6.48 -10.18 8.04
CA ARG A 24 -5.33 -11.13 8.10
C ARG A 24 -5.50 -12.42 7.29
N LEU A 25 -6.69 -12.70 6.77
CA LEU A 25 -7.02 -13.86 5.94
C LEU A 25 -7.23 -13.46 4.47
N GLY A 26 -7.02 -12.19 4.13
CA GLY A 26 -7.19 -11.64 2.79
C GLY A 26 -8.62 -11.36 2.40
N ARG A 27 -9.52 -11.17 3.37
CA ARG A 27 -10.95 -10.88 3.12
C ARG A 27 -11.27 -9.41 3.32
N SER A 28 -12.27 -8.92 2.60
CA SER A 28 -12.78 -7.55 2.79
C SER A 28 -13.51 -7.35 4.12
N THR A 29 -13.24 -6.24 4.82
CA THR A 29 -13.81 -5.94 6.16
C THR A 29 -14.85 -4.82 6.19
N SER A 30 -15.16 -4.13 5.08
CA SER A 30 -16.06 -2.95 5.10
C SER A 30 -17.56 -3.32 5.18
N PRO A 31 -18.32 -2.81 6.17
CA PRO A 31 -19.73 -3.20 6.38
C PRO A 31 -20.79 -2.46 5.52
N ARG A 32 -20.44 -1.56 4.58
CA ARG A 32 -21.41 -0.66 3.92
C ARG A 32 -21.41 -0.58 2.37
N ALA A 33 -20.87 -1.57 1.65
CA ALA A 33 -21.02 -1.68 0.19
C ALA A 33 -21.75 -2.98 -0.22
N PRO A 34 -22.59 -2.97 -1.28
CA PRO A 34 -23.28 -4.18 -1.74
C PRO A 34 -22.31 -5.33 -1.92
N ARG A 35 -22.68 -6.45 -1.31
CA ARG A 35 -21.90 -7.67 -1.24
C ARG A 35 -21.67 -8.19 -2.66
N VAL A 36 -20.49 -7.93 -3.21
CA VAL A 36 -19.75 -9.02 -3.83
C VAL A 36 -18.92 -9.58 -2.66
N ALA A 37 -19.53 -10.50 -1.92
CA ALA A 37 -18.74 -11.46 -1.16
C ALA A 37 -18.05 -12.36 -2.20
N LEU A 38 -16.92 -12.96 -1.84
CA LEU A 38 -15.82 -13.39 -2.71
C LEU A 38 -14.92 -12.17 -2.95
N GLU A 39 -13.82 -12.01 -2.21
CA GLU A 39 -12.54 -12.34 -2.82
C GLU A 39 -11.46 -12.63 -1.76
N GLY A 40 -11.18 -13.92 -1.54
CA GLY A 40 -9.89 -14.32 -0.97
C GLY A 40 -8.76 -14.07 -1.98
N VAL A 41 -7.50 -14.20 -1.53
CA VAL A 41 -6.30 -14.07 -2.40
C VAL A 41 -6.43 -14.87 -3.70
N ALA A 42 -7.06 -16.05 -3.65
CA ALA A 42 -7.29 -16.91 -4.81
C ALA A 42 -8.22 -16.29 -5.86
N GLU A 43 -9.22 -15.52 -5.46
CA GLU A 43 -10.19 -14.91 -6.36
C GLU A 43 -9.61 -13.62 -6.96
N LEU A 44 -8.89 -12.81 -6.17
CA LEU A 44 -8.09 -11.70 -6.69
C LEU A 44 -7.02 -12.17 -7.68
N ALA A 45 -6.39 -13.32 -7.41
CA ALA A 45 -5.39 -13.90 -8.29
C ALA A 45 -5.96 -14.37 -9.63
N ALA A 46 -7.25 -14.72 -9.67
CA ALA A 46 -7.96 -15.17 -10.86
C ALA A 46 -8.51 -14.02 -11.72
N TRP A 47 -8.32 -12.76 -11.31
CA TRP A 47 -8.78 -11.62 -12.10
C TRP A 47 -8.04 -11.52 -13.44
N ASP A 48 -8.81 -11.56 -14.53
CA ASP A 48 -8.32 -11.29 -15.89
C ASP A 48 -8.40 -9.79 -16.18
N VAL A 49 -7.46 -9.04 -15.60
CA VAL A 49 -7.38 -7.56 -15.71
C VAL A 49 -5.98 -7.13 -16.13
N GLU A 50 -5.92 -6.16 -17.05
CA GLU A 50 -4.67 -5.48 -17.39
C GLU A 50 -4.40 -4.39 -16.35
N VAL A 51 -3.48 -4.68 -15.42
CA VAL A 51 -3.08 -3.77 -14.35
C VAL A 51 -1.69 -3.21 -14.66
N ASN A 52 -1.63 -1.91 -14.90
CA ASN A 52 -0.39 -1.21 -15.22
C ASN A 52 0.31 -0.69 -13.96
N ARG A 53 -0.48 -0.32 -12.95
CA ARG A 53 0.01 0.24 -11.70
C ARG A 53 -0.71 -0.32 -10.48
N VAL A 54 0.06 -0.60 -9.44
CA VAL A 54 -0.45 -0.97 -8.13
C VAL A 54 0.13 -0.01 -7.11
N LEU A 55 -0.75 0.72 -6.45
CA LEU A 55 -0.40 1.59 -5.34
C LEU A 55 -0.77 0.88 -4.04
N VAL A 56 0.23 0.46 -3.26
CA VAL A 56 0.02 -0.12 -1.94
C VAL A 56 0.20 0.98 -0.90
N VAL A 57 -0.85 1.31 -0.18
CA VAL A 57 -0.85 2.38 0.81
C VAL A 57 -1.09 1.78 2.19
N GLU A 58 -0.30 2.19 3.17
CA GLU A 58 -0.44 1.69 4.53
C GLU A 58 -1.75 2.17 5.18
N ASN A 59 -1.98 3.49 5.12
CA ASN A 59 -3.10 4.14 5.78
C ASN A 59 -4.33 4.26 4.86
N LEU A 60 -5.46 3.69 5.30
CA LEU A 60 -6.76 3.80 4.60
C LEU A 60 -7.15 5.26 4.31
N GLN A 61 -6.89 6.17 5.25
CA GLN A 61 -7.27 7.58 5.13
C GLN A 61 -6.61 8.25 3.93
N SER A 62 -5.40 7.82 3.56
CA SER A 62 -4.67 8.29 2.38
C SER A 62 -5.23 7.74 1.08
N VAL A 63 -5.92 6.59 1.13
CA VAL A 63 -6.52 5.95 -0.04
C VAL A 63 -7.88 6.55 -0.39
N LEU A 64 -8.70 6.87 0.62
CA LEU A 64 -10.05 7.41 0.44
C LEU A 64 -10.15 8.63 -0.49
N PRO A 65 -9.21 9.60 -0.50
CA PRO A 65 -9.26 10.75 -1.39
C PRO A 65 -8.59 10.54 -2.75
N LEU A 66 -7.99 9.36 -3.02
CA LEU A 66 -7.31 9.14 -4.29
C LEU A 66 -8.28 9.28 -5.48
N PRO A 67 -7.86 9.96 -6.56
CA PRO A 67 -8.67 10.06 -7.76
C PRO A 67 -8.72 8.72 -8.50
N ASP A 68 -9.76 8.53 -9.29
CA ASP A 68 -9.81 7.44 -10.27
C ASP A 68 -8.64 7.61 -11.26
N ALA A 69 -7.90 6.52 -11.52
CA ALA A 69 -6.74 6.50 -12.40
C ALA A 69 -6.76 5.25 -13.29
N HIS A 70 -6.50 5.44 -14.58
CA HIS A 70 -6.54 4.35 -15.54
C HIS A 70 -5.42 3.32 -15.27
N GLY A 71 -5.71 2.04 -15.45
CA GLY A 71 -4.79 0.93 -15.23
C GLY A 71 -4.31 0.75 -13.78
N THR A 72 -4.96 1.39 -12.80
CA THR A 72 -4.42 1.51 -11.43
C THR A 72 -5.29 0.82 -10.40
N ILE A 73 -4.68 -0.02 -9.56
CA ILE A 73 -5.30 -0.59 -8.36
C ILE A 73 -4.69 0.06 -7.11
N ALA A 74 -5.51 0.38 -6.11
CA ALA A 74 -5.04 0.86 -4.81
C ALA A 74 -5.35 -0.19 -3.72
N ALA A 75 -4.34 -0.68 -3.03
CA ALA A 75 -4.51 -1.67 -1.97
C ALA A 75 -4.10 -1.09 -0.61
N HIS A 76 -4.82 -1.45 0.46
CA HIS A 76 -4.40 -1.11 1.81
C HIS A 76 -4.63 -2.27 2.78
N GLY A 77 -3.93 -2.27 3.90
CA GLY A 77 -4.12 -3.30 4.92
C GLY A 77 -3.03 -3.35 5.99
N ALA A 78 -2.66 -2.21 6.56
CA ALA A 78 -1.83 -2.11 7.76
C ALA A 78 -0.58 -3.02 7.77
N GLY A 79 0.17 -3.03 6.67
CA GLY A 79 1.38 -3.84 6.52
C GLY A 79 1.17 -5.35 6.30
N PHE A 80 -0.06 -5.87 6.36
CA PHE A 80 -0.39 -7.22 5.92
C PHE A 80 -0.67 -7.28 4.41
N ALA A 81 -1.23 -6.20 3.85
CA ALA A 81 -1.52 -6.12 2.43
C ALA A 81 -0.28 -6.38 1.56
N VAL A 82 0.92 -5.98 1.98
CA VAL A 82 2.14 -6.19 1.17
C VAL A 82 2.45 -7.67 0.95
N ASP A 83 2.20 -8.53 1.95
CA ASP A 83 2.47 -9.97 1.87
C ASP A 83 1.48 -10.67 0.94
N LEU A 84 0.25 -10.19 0.89
CA LEU A 84 -0.78 -10.72 -0.01
C LEU A 84 -0.67 -10.17 -1.43
N VAL A 85 -0.57 -8.85 -1.55
CA VAL A 85 -0.48 -8.15 -2.84
C VAL A 85 0.74 -8.66 -3.60
N GLY A 86 1.87 -8.85 -2.92
CA GLY A 86 3.08 -9.38 -3.56
C GLY A 86 2.93 -10.80 -4.13
N ARG A 87 1.91 -11.57 -3.74
CA ARG A 87 1.63 -12.92 -4.24
C ARG A 87 0.64 -12.96 -5.41
N LEU A 88 0.03 -11.83 -5.74
CA LEU A 88 -0.97 -11.77 -6.82
C LEU A 88 -0.25 -11.80 -8.19
N PRO A 89 -0.64 -12.68 -9.13
CA PRO A 89 0.09 -12.84 -10.39
C PRO A 89 0.21 -11.55 -11.22
N TRP A 90 -0.85 -10.74 -11.27
CA TRP A 90 -0.88 -9.50 -12.02
C TRP A 90 -0.01 -8.38 -11.42
N VAL A 91 0.43 -8.49 -10.16
CA VAL A 91 1.33 -7.51 -9.52
C VAL A 91 2.75 -7.62 -10.07
N GLN A 92 3.17 -8.83 -10.46
CA GLN A 92 4.54 -9.09 -10.93
C GLN A 92 4.86 -8.36 -12.24
N GLY A 93 3.85 -8.15 -13.10
CA GLY A 93 3.99 -7.37 -14.34
C GLY A 93 3.67 -5.88 -14.22
N ALA A 94 3.14 -5.44 -13.08
CA ALA A 94 2.73 -4.06 -12.88
C ALA A 94 3.86 -3.19 -12.32
N SER A 95 3.76 -1.88 -12.54
CA SER A 95 4.53 -0.90 -11.77
C SER A 95 3.97 -0.84 -10.35
N VAL A 96 4.83 -1.01 -9.34
CA VAL A 96 4.37 -1.09 -7.95
C VAL A 96 4.98 0.03 -7.13
N ASP A 97 4.11 0.88 -6.58
CA ASP A 97 4.47 1.98 -5.70
C ASP A 97 3.93 1.67 -4.29
N TYR A 98 4.78 1.80 -3.27
CA TYR A 98 4.45 1.67 -1.86
C TYR A 98 4.47 3.04 -1.20
N TRP A 99 3.39 3.39 -0.51
CA TRP A 99 3.29 4.61 0.30
C TRP A 99 2.95 4.24 1.75
N GLY A 100 3.98 4.16 2.57
CA GLY A 100 3.89 3.96 4.01
C GLY A 100 4.09 5.26 4.78
N ASP A 101 3.92 5.17 6.10
CA ASP A 101 4.28 6.25 7.00
C ASP A 101 5.81 6.46 6.98
N LEU A 102 6.24 7.71 7.14
CA LEU A 102 7.65 8.10 7.21
C LEU A 102 8.22 7.80 8.60
N ASP A 103 8.19 6.53 9.00
CA ASP A 103 8.67 6.04 10.28
C ASP A 103 9.44 4.70 10.14
N SER A 104 9.90 4.18 11.28
CA SER A 104 10.66 2.93 11.32
C SER A 104 9.86 1.70 10.86
N HIS A 105 8.54 1.68 11.06
CA HIS A 105 7.64 0.59 10.67
C HIS A 105 7.28 0.64 9.19
N GLY A 106 7.01 1.83 8.65
CA GLY A 106 6.73 2.03 7.22
C GLY A 106 7.89 1.51 6.36
N PHE A 107 9.14 1.79 6.75
CA PHE A 107 10.32 1.21 6.10
C PHE A 107 10.43 -0.31 6.28
N ALA A 108 10.01 -0.86 7.42
CA ALA A 108 10.01 -2.30 7.64
C ALA A 108 8.96 -3.03 6.79
N ILE A 109 7.81 -2.39 6.54
CA ILE A 109 6.78 -2.90 5.64
C ILE A 109 7.27 -2.84 4.19
N LEU A 110 7.95 -1.77 3.78
CA LEU A 110 8.58 -1.67 2.46
C LEU A 110 9.61 -2.78 2.22
N ASP A 111 10.48 -3.04 3.18
CA ASP A 111 11.46 -4.15 3.09
C ASP A 111 10.75 -5.49 2.87
N ARG A 112 9.69 -5.75 3.64
CA ARG A 112 8.88 -6.97 3.52
C ARG A 112 8.21 -7.07 2.17
N MET A 113 7.65 -5.97 1.67
CA MET A 113 7.06 -5.91 0.32
C MET A 113 8.07 -6.30 -0.75
N ARG A 114 9.30 -5.77 -0.66
CA ARG A 114 10.39 -6.10 -1.59
C ARG A 114 10.90 -7.52 -1.49
N ALA A 115 10.55 -8.27 -0.44
CA ALA A 115 10.77 -9.72 -0.42
C ALA A 115 9.88 -10.45 -1.44
N HIS A 116 8.74 -9.88 -1.81
CA HIS A 116 7.79 -10.45 -2.78
C HIS A 116 7.78 -9.72 -4.13
N VAL A 117 8.03 -8.41 -4.12
CA VAL A 117 8.00 -7.52 -5.28
C VAL A 117 9.28 -6.69 -5.29
N PRO A 118 10.43 -7.25 -5.74
CA PRO A 118 11.73 -6.58 -5.62
C PRO A 118 11.81 -5.22 -6.33
N HIS A 119 10.97 -5.00 -7.35
CA HIS A 119 10.88 -3.74 -8.11
C HIS A 119 9.96 -2.69 -7.48
N ALA A 120 9.36 -2.95 -6.31
CA ALA A 120 8.51 -1.98 -5.63
C ALA A 120 9.28 -0.71 -5.26
N ARG A 121 8.70 0.46 -5.57
CA ARG A 121 9.29 1.77 -5.30
C ARG A 121 8.60 2.41 -4.11
N SER A 122 9.35 3.10 -3.26
CA SER A 122 8.75 3.96 -2.24
C SER A 122 8.22 5.24 -2.88
N LEU A 123 7.09 5.74 -2.36
CA LEU A 123 6.46 6.99 -2.77
C LEU A 123 6.33 7.88 -1.53
N LEU A 124 6.84 9.11 -1.62
CA LEU A 124 6.83 10.11 -0.52
C LEU A 124 7.55 9.65 0.76
N MET A 125 8.51 8.72 0.63
CA MET A 125 9.32 8.23 1.75
C MET A 125 10.81 8.58 1.61
N ASP A 126 11.09 9.77 1.09
CA ASP A 126 12.45 10.29 0.90
C ASP A 126 12.79 11.41 1.91
N THR A 127 14.09 11.70 2.06
CA THR A 127 14.59 12.70 3.01
C THR A 127 14.03 14.10 2.76
N THR A 128 13.79 14.47 1.50
CA THR A 128 13.22 15.79 1.19
C THR A 128 11.81 15.88 1.74
N THR A 129 11.00 14.85 1.50
CA THR A 129 9.63 14.77 2.03
C THR A 129 9.63 14.76 3.56
N LEU A 130 10.54 14.00 4.19
CA LEU A 130 10.69 13.90 5.64
C LEU A 130 11.01 15.26 6.28
N LEU A 131 12.02 15.97 5.77
CA LEU A 131 12.47 17.26 6.32
C LEU A 131 11.47 18.39 6.06
N ALA A 132 10.73 18.34 4.95
CA ALA A 132 9.73 19.35 4.61
C ALA A 132 8.54 19.40 5.59
N HIS A 133 8.33 18.34 6.38
CA HIS A 133 7.20 18.21 7.32
C HIS A 133 7.68 18.02 8.76
N ARG A 134 8.83 18.63 9.12
CA ARG A 134 9.47 18.47 10.43
C ARG A 134 8.59 18.89 11.61
N GLU A 135 7.69 19.83 11.38
CA GLU A 135 6.69 20.29 12.35
C GLU A 135 5.66 19.22 12.73
N LEU A 136 5.51 18.17 11.93
CA LEU A 136 4.61 17.04 12.18
C LEU A 136 5.30 15.86 12.88
N TRP A 137 6.60 15.95 13.12
CA TRP A 137 7.35 14.85 13.72
C TRP A 137 6.94 14.62 15.17
N THR A 138 6.86 13.34 15.53
CA THR A 138 6.64 12.90 16.90
C THR A 138 7.62 11.77 17.21
N ALA A 139 7.99 11.62 18.48
CA ALA A 139 8.83 10.51 18.89
C ALA A 139 8.05 9.19 18.74
N ASP A 140 8.64 8.22 18.05
CA ASP A 140 8.12 6.86 17.99
C ASP A 140 8.47 6.13 19.31
N PRO A 141 7.50 5.78 20.15
CA PRO A 141 7.77 5.13 21.43
C PRO A 141 8.22 3.67 21.27
N ASN A 142 8.04 3.06 20.10
CA ASN A 142 8.34 1.66 19.86
C ASN A 142 8.93 1.43 18.46
N PRO A 143 10.11 1.98 18.13
CA PRO A 143 10.65 1.89 16.80
C PRO A 143 10.93 0.43 16.40
N SER A 144 10.69 0.12 15.12
CA SER A 144 10.98 -1.17 14.53
C SER A 144 12.46 -1.51 14.63
N THR A 145 12.77 -2.67 15.21
CA THR A 145 14.14 -3.22 15.33
C THR A 145 14.51 -4.16 14.19
N ALA A 146 13.70 -4.22 13.13
CA ALA A 146 13.90 -5.14 12.03
C ALA A 146 15.20 -4.82 11.25
N ALA A 147 15.93 -5.88 10.88
CA ALA A 147 17.07 -5.78 9.97
C ALA A 147 16.54 -5.62 8.53
N LEU A 148 16.71 -4.42 7.96
CA LEU A 148 16.17 -4.07 6.65
C LEU A 148 17.26 -4.18 5.58
N GLY A 149 17.27 -5.28 4.83
CA GLY A 149 18.29 -5.61 3.83
C GLY A 149 17.92 -5.24 2.39
N ARG A 150 16.69 -4.77 2.14
CA ARG A 150 16.13 -4.49 0.80
C ARG A 150 15.81 -3.01 0.58
N LEU A 151 16.26 -2.16 1.50
CA LEU A 151 16.21 -0.71 1.32
C LEU A 151 17.36 -0.24 0.42
N THR A 152 17.09 0.79 -0.36
CA THR A 152 18.09 1.52 -1.12
C THR A 152 18.93 2.39 -0.18
N GLY A 153 20.09 2.84 -0.65
CA GLY A 153 20.94 3.77 0.12
C GLY A 153 20.21 5.06 0.50
N ALA A 154 19.37 5.60 -0.39
CA ALA A 154 18.57 6.80 -0.11
C ALA A 154 17.56 6.55 1.03
N GLU A 155 16.85 5.43 1.01
CA GLU A 155 15.88 5.08 2.05
C GLU A 155 16.56 4.79 3.40
N LEU A 156 17.76 4.18 3.39
CA LEU A 156 18.55 4.00 4.62
C LEU A 156 19.00 5.34 5.21
N MET A 157 19.37 6.31 4.35
CA MET A 157 19.69 7.67 4.80
C MET A 157 18.45 8.35 5.40
N THR A 158 17.30 8.29 4.73
CA THR A 158 16.05 8.83 5.26
C THR A 158 15.68 8.19 6.60
N ARG A 159 15.85 6.87 6.74
CA ARG A 159 15.58 6.16 8.00
C ARG A 159 16.53 6.58 9.12
N ALA A 160 17.78 6.92 8.83
CA ALA A 160 18.74 7.39 9.84
C ALA A 160 18.34 8.76 10.42
N GLU A 161 17.76 9.64 9.60
CA GLU A 161 17.24 10.95 10.06
C GLU A 161 16.09 10.81 11.07
N LEU A 162 15.33 9.70 11.04
CA LEU A 162 14.28 9.43 12.03
C LEU A 162 14.83 9.15 13.44
N THR A 163 16.11 8.81 13.55
CA THR A 163 16.79 8.49 14.81
C THR A 163 17.70 9.61 15.32
N ALA A 164 17.79 10.72 14.58
CA ALA A 164 18.64 11.87 14.88
C ALA A 164 17.89 12.95 15.68
#